data_AF-A0A914GVJ6-F1
#
_entry.id   AF-A0A914GVJ6-F1
#
_cell.length_a   1.000
_cell.length_b   1.000
_cell.length_c   1.000
_cell.angle_alpha   90.00
_cell.angle_beta   90.00
_cell.angle_gamma   90.00
#
_symmetry.space_group_name_H-M   'P 1'
#
loop_
_entity.id
_entity.type
_entity.pdbx_description
1 polymer ?
#
loop_
_entity_poly.entity_id
_entity_poly.type
_entity_poly.pdbx_seq_one_letter_code
_entity_poly.pdbx_strand_id
1 'polypeptide(L)'
;MKLTQLLTKRIVCLNKHTWDRRVWEKGYYGPPLPIVKRTGRPPRVVTDDDVSEVRGALMREWNVMQWLANPYLNAEKEAPFLARHGDVVDEWERHTVEAKQRKMPSKPKIYNKVTGELEKRRGNVGNLLHAHRTVEGDMKALLRRNRWD
;
A
#
# COMPACT_ATOMS: atom_id res chain seq x y z
N MET A 1 5.10 -2.09 -12.48
CA MET A 1 4.88 -3.51 -12.80
C MET A 1 5.23 -4.34 -11.56
N LYS A 2 4.38 -5.29 -11.15
CA LYS A 2 4.62 -6.10 -9.95
C LYS A 2 5.85 -7.01 -10.18
N LEU A 3 6.75 -7.12 -9.21
CA LEU A 3 8.01 -7.88 -9.29
C LEU A 3 7.80 -9.35 -9.71
N THR A 4 6.65 -9.91 -9.33
CA THR A 4 6.14 -11.23 -9.74
C THR A 4 5.92 -11.36 -11.26
N GLN A 5 5.56 -10.28 -11.96
CA GLN A 5 5.39 -10.27 -13.42
C GLN A 5 6.73 -10.18 -14.17
N LEU A 6 7.78 -9.65 -13.54
CA LEU A 6 9.13 -9.61 -14.10
C LEU A 6 9.82 -10.97 -13.99
N LEU A 7 9.72 -11.62 -12.82
CA LEU A 7 10.24 -12.97 -12.61
C LEU A 7 9.56 -13.99 -13.53
N THR A 8 8.23 -13.94 -13.67
CA THR A 8 7.47 -14.85 -14.56
C THR A 8 7.66 -14.58 -16.04
N LYS A 9 8.10 -13.38 -16.47
CA LYS A 9 8.43 -13.10 -17.87
C LYS A 9 9.89 -13.37 -18.23
N ARG A 10 10.81 -13.27 -17.26
CA ARG A 10 12.26 -13.42 -17.50
C ARG A 10 12.83 -14.79 -17.15
N ILE A 11 12.17 -15.58 -16.29
CA ILE A 11 12.57 -16.96 -15.93
C ILE A 11 11.87 -18.00 -16.83
N VAL A 12 11.21 -17.59 -17.92
CA VAL A 12 10.52 -18.49 -18.89
C VAL A 12 11.49 -19.36 -19.70
N CYS A 13 12.78 -19.10 -19.58
CA CYS A 13 13.83 -19.74 -20.34
C CYS A 13 14.57 -20.86 -19.59
N LEU A 14 14.17 -21.19 -18.36
CA LEU A 14 14.39 -22.54 -17.86
C LEU A 14 13.35 -23.43 -18.55
N ASN A 15 13.83 -24.52 -19.15
CA ASN A 15 13.16 -25.47 -20.04
C ASN A 15 11.99 -26.24 -19.37
N LYS A 16 11.07 -25.52 -18.72
CA LYS A 16 9.99 -26.06 -17.90
C LYS A 16 9.00 -26.88 -18.75
N HIS A 17 8.87 -26.53 -20.04
CA HIS A 17 8.01 -27.23 -20.99
C HIS A 17 8.52 -28.64 -21.38
N THR A 18 9.83 -28.89 -21.30
CA THR A 18 10.42 -30.22 -21.53
C THR A 18 10.65 -30.99 -20.23
N TRP A 19 10.86 -30.31 -19.10
CA TRP A 19 11.14 -30.93 -17.81
C TRP A 19 9.91 -31.27 -16.96
N ASP A 20 8.78 -30.55 -17.09
CA ASP A 20 7.56 -30.85 -16.30
C ASP A 20 6.73 -32.02 -16.86
N ARG A 21 7.20 -32.76 -17.87
CA ARG A 21 6.55 -34.04 -18.23
C ARG A 21 7.00 -35.11 -17.26
N ARG A 22 6.17 -35.41 -16.27
CA ARG A 22 6.41 -36.61 -15.44
C ARG A 22 6.36 -37.84 -16.34
N VAL A 23 7.19 -38.85 -16.07
CA VAL A 23 7.34 -40.03 -16.95
C VAL A 23 6.00 -40.72 -17.24
N TRP A 24 5.05 -40.66 -16.31
CA TRP A 24 3.69 -41.22 -16.43
C TRP A 24 2.67 -40.34 -17.18
N GLU A 25 3.03 -39.12 -17.58
CA GLU A 25 2.20 -38.26 -18.44
C GLU A 25 2.43 -38.54 -19.93
N LYS A 26 3.47 -39.33 -20.28
CA LYS A 26 3.55 -40.01 -21.57
C LYS A 26 2.49 -41.14 -21.59
N GLY A 27 1.24 -40.79 -21.84
CA GLY A 27 0.13 -41.76 -22.03
C GLY A 27 -1.12 -41.53 -21.18
N TYR A 28 -1.25 -40.41 -20.46
CA TYR A 28 -2.43 -40.12 -19.64
C TYR A 28 -3.60 -39.57 -20.49
N TYR A 29 -4.76 -40.25 -20.47
CA TYR A 29 -6.00 -39.88 -21.17
C TYR A 29 -6.86 -38.87 -20.36
N GLY A 30 -6.27 -37.77 -19.89
CA GLY A 30 -7.01 -36.68 -19.26
C GLY A 30 -7.59 -35.69 -20.29
N PRO A 31 -8.57 -34.83 -19.90
CA PRO A 31 -9.01 -33.73 -20.75
C PRO A 31 -7.80 -32.86 -21.13
N PRO A 32 -7.67 -32.46 -22.41
CA PRO A 32 -6.47 -31.80 -22.88
C PRO A 32 -6.26 -30.50 -22.11
N LEU A 33 -5.09 -30.37 -21.47
CA LEU A 33 -4.67 -29.10 -20.88
C LEU A 33 -4.74 -28.00 -21.96
N PRO A 34 -5.07 -26.74 -21.58
CA PRO A 34 -5.16 -25.65 -22.53
C PRO A 34 -3.85 -25.55 -23.31
N ILE A 35 -3.94 -25.78 -24.63
CA ILE A 35 -2.82 -25.66 -25.56
C ILE A 35 -2.38 -24.21 -25.50
N VAL A 36 -1.24 -23.96 -24.86
CA VAL A 36 -0.58 -22.66 -24.95
C VAL A 36 -0.31 -22.45 -26.43
N LYS A 37 -0.99 -21.48 -27.05
CA LYS A 37 -0.82 -21.17 -28.46
C LYS A 37 0.67 -20.93 -28.69
N ARG A 38 1.33 -21.84 -29.40
CA ARG A 38 2.65 -21.61 -30.00
C ARG A 38 2.45 -20.45 -30.97
N THR A 39 2.58 -19.22 -30.48
CA THR A 39 3.00 -18.13 -31.36
C THR A 39 4.32 -18.64 -31.91
N GLY A 40 4.46 -18.80 -33.23
CA GLY A 40 5.65 -19.41 -33.87
C GLY A 40 6.96 -18.63 -33.64
N ARG A 41 7.00 -17.77 -32.62
CA ARG A 41 8.15 -17.04 -32.15
C ARG A 41 9.10 -18.04 -31.47
N PRO A 42 10.38 -18.09 -31.89
CA PRO A 42 11.37 -18.91 -31.20
C PRO A 42 11.49 -18.47 -29.73
N PRO A 43 11.84 -19.40 -28.81
CA PRO A 43 12.09 -19.05 -27.43
C PRO A 43 13.18 -17.96 -27.37
N ARG A 44 12.97 -16.95 -26.52
CA ARG A 44 13.98 -15.90 -26.31
C ARG A 44 15.22 -16.54 -25.68
N VAL A 45 16.39 -16.28 -26.28
CA VAL A 45 17.68 -16.70 -25.73
C VAL A 45 17.95 -15.90 -24.45
N VAL A 46 18.38 -16.58 -23.40
CA VAL A 46 18.82 -15.95 -22.14
C VAL A 46 20.18 -15.36 -22.38
N THR A 47 20.34 -14.07 -22.12
CA THR A 47 21.66 -13.45 -22.16
C THR A 47 22.28 -13.45 -20.76
N ASP A 48 23.59 -13.29 -20.69
CA ASP A 48 24.29 -13.12 -19.41
C ASP A 48 23.78 -11.88 -18.65
N ASP A 49 23.33 -10.85 -19.36
CA ASP A 49 22.67 -9.67 -18.77
C ASP A 49 21.37 -10.05 -18.04
N ASP A 50 20.53 -10.90 -18.65
CA ASP A 50 19.29 -11.38 -18.03
C ASP A 50 19.62 -12.16 -16.74
N VAL A 51 20.69 -12.96 -16.74
CA VAL A 51 21.15 -13.71 -15.55
C VAL A 51 21.71 -12.77 -14.48
N SER A 52 22.53 -11.80 -14.87
CA SER A 52 23.13 -10.80 -13.98
C SER A 52 22.06 -9.96 -13.28
N GLU A 53 21.04 -9.53 -14.02
CA GLU A 53 19.93 -8.76 -13.46
C GLU A 53 19.13 -9.57 -12.43
N VAL A 54 18.82 -10.84 -12.72
CA VAL A 54 18.13 -11.74 -11.78
C VAL A 54 18.99 -11.97 -10.54
N ARG A 55 20.29 -12.20 -10.71
CA ARG A 55 21.22 -12.37 -9.58
C ARG A 55 21.25 -11.13 -8.69
N GLY A 56 21.30 -9.94 -9.30
CA GLY A 56 21.25 -8.67 -8.57
C GLY A 56 19.92 -8.42 -7.85
N ALA A 57 18.80 -8.87 -8.41
CA ALA A 57 17.50 -8.84 -7.74
C ALA A 57 17.46 -9.79 -6.53
N LEU A 58 17.90 -11.03 -6.71
CA LEU A 58 17.92 -12.04 -5.64
C LEU A 58 18.86 -11.64 -4.49
N MET A 59 20.01 -11.05 -4.78
CA MET A 59 20.92 -10.54 -3.75
C MET A 59 20.27 -9.42 -2.92
N ARG A 60 19.50 -8.52 -3.57
CA ARG A 60 18.76 -7.46 -2.86
C ARG A 60 17.66 -8.03 -1.97
N GLU A 61 16.90 -8.99 -2.49
CA GLU A 61 15.85 -9.68 -1.72
C GLU A 61 16.45 -10.43 -0.52
N TRP A 62 17.54 -11.16 -0.74
CA TRP A 62 18.24 -11.89 0.33
C TRP A 62 18.72 -10.94 1.42
N ASN A 63 19.32 -9.80 1.07
CA ASN A 63 19.72 -8.78 2.03
C ASN A 63 18.51 -8.29 2.85
N VAL A 64 17.40 -7.95 2.20
CA VAL A 64 16.17 -7.53 2.91
C VAL A 64 15.67 -8.61 3.87
N MET A 65 15.68 -9.87 3.44
CA MET A 65 15.27 -10.99 4.28
C MET A 65 16.16 -11.15 5.52
N GLN A 66 17.48 -10.92 5.40
CA GLN A 66 18.37 -10.98 6.56
C GLN A 66 18.03 -9.93 7.62
N TRP A 67 17.68 -8.72 7.20
CA TRP A 67 17.24 -7.67 8.12
C TRP A 67 15.90 -8.00 8.77
N LEU A 68 14.94 -8.53 8.00
CA LEU A 68 13.62 -8.90 8.51
C LEU A 68 13.67 -10.12 9.44
N ALA A 69 14.62 -11.03 9.24
CA ALA A 69 14.78 -12.22 10.08
C ALA A 69 15.26 -11.90 11.50
N ASN A 70 15.88 -10.73 11.72
CA ASN A 70 16.42 -10.31 13.01
C ASN A 70 15.68 -9.06 13.52
N PRO A 71 14.41 -9.18 13.96
CA PRO A 71 13.67 -8.05 14.50
C PRO A 71 14.27 -7.58 15.83
N TYR A 72 14.15 -6.28 16.11
CA TYR A 72 14.63 -5.69 17.37
C TYR A 72 13.80 -6.12 18.58
N LEU A 73 12.49 -6.34 18.39
CA LEU A 73 11.54 -6.77 19.42
C LEU A 73 10.86 -8.07 19.01
N ASN A 74 10.61 -8.91 20.01
CA ASN A 74 9.75 -10.08 19.86
C ASN A 74 8.28 -9.68 20.08
N ALA A 75 7.36 -10.45 19.51
CA ALA A 75 5.91 -10.20 19.63
C ALA A 75 5.44 -10.03 21.09
N GLU A 76 6.01 -10.80 22.03
CA GLU A 76 5.68 -10.70 23.46
C GLU A 76 6.05 -9.34 24.07
N LYS A 77 7.17 -8.75 23.64
CA LYS A 77 7.64 -7.43 24.12
C LYS A 77 6.87 -6.29 23.46
N GLU A 78 6.36 -6.51 22.25
CA GLU A 78 5.59 -5.53 21.49
C GLU A 78 4.12 -5.46 21.94
N ALA A 79 3.52 -6.57 22.35
CA ALA A 79 2.14 -6.66 22.82
C ALA A 79 1.70 -5.57 23.84
N PRO A 80 2.46 -5.26 24.91
CA PRO A 80 2.05 -4.21 25.85
C PRO A 80 2.08 -2.80 25.24
N PHE A 81 2.92 -2.56 24.24
CA PHE A 81 2.97 -1.29 23.53
C PHE A 81 1.73 -1.13 22.63
N LEU A 82 1.43 -2.16 21.83
CA LEU A 82 0.25 -2.20 20.97
C LEU A 82 -1.06 -2.07 21.77
N ALA A 83 -1.15 -2.69 22.95
CA ALA A 83 -2.32 -2.56 23.82
C ALA A 83 -2.54 -1.12 24.32
N ARG A 84 -1.47 -0.33 24.49
CA ARG A 84 -1.55 1.06 24.96
C ARG A 84 -1.82 2.06 23.84
N HIS A 85 -1.16 1.88 22.70
CA HIS A 85 -1.14 2.87 21.62
C HIS A 85 -2.06 2.51 20.45
N GLY A 86 -2.44 1.24 20.32
CA GLY A 86 -3.18 0.69 19.18
C GLY A 86 -2.24 0.15 18.10
N ASP A 87 -2.82 -0.52 17.10
CA ASP A 87 -2.08 -1.00 15.94
C ASP A 87 -1.94 0.11 14.89
N VAL A 88 -0.94 -0.01 14.01
CA VAL A 88 -0.70 0.91 12.90
C VAL A 88 -1.90 0.94 11.95
N VAL A 89 -2.60 -0.19 11.80
CA VAL A 89 -3.84 -0.29 11.01
C VAL A 89 -4.92 0.61 11.59
N ASP A 90 -5.06 0.64 12.92
CA ASP A 90 -6.04 1.49 13.60
C ASP A 90 -5.71 2.98 13.39
N GLU A 91 -4.43 3.34 13.42
CA GLU A 91 -3.98 4.71 13.13
C GLU A 91 -4.31 5.12 11.69
N TRP A 92 -4.11 4.24 10.71
CA TRP A 92 -4.48 4.49 9.32
C TRP A 92 -5.98 4.72 9.19
N GLU A 93 -6.81 3.89 9.84
CA GLU A 93 -8.25 4.09 9.83
C GLU A 93 -8.65 5.44 10.44
N ARG A 94 -8.08 5.80 11.59
CA ARG A 94 -8.29 7.12 12.22
C ARG A 94 -7.91 8.25 11.28
N HIS A 95 -6.76 8.18 10.63
CA HIS A 95 -6.33 9.19 9.65
C HIS A 95 -7.26 9.26 8.43
N THR A 96 -7.77 8.13 7.94
CA THR A 96 -8.72 8.15 6.82
C THR A 96 -10.05 8.78 7.22
N VAL A 97 -10.53 8.51 8.44
CA VAL A 97 -11.76 9.10 8.98
C VAL A 97 -11.56 10.60 9.19
N GLU A 98 -10.45 11.00 9.78
CA GLU A 98 -10.09 12.41 9.97
C GLU A 98 -9.97 13.13 8.61
N ALA A 99 -9.30 12.53 7.62
CA ALA A 99 -9.19 13.09 6.28
C ALA A 99 -10.55 13.22 5.59
N LYS A 100 -11.48 12.28 5.81
CA LYS A 100 -12.86 12.37 5.34
C LYS A 100 -13.63 13.49 6.05
N GLN A 101 -13.42 13.67 7.35
CA GLN A 101 -14.05 14.73 8.14
C GLN A 101 -13.50 16.13 7.80
N ARG A 102 -12.22 16.23 7.44
CA ARG A 102 -11.57 17.47 6.98
C ARG A 102 -12.05 17.91 5.60
N LYS A 103 -12.42 16.97 4.72
CA LYS A 103 -13.00 17.32 3.41
C LYS A 103 -14.36 17.98 3.62
N MET A 104 -14.65 19.03 2.85
CA MET A 104 -15.97 19.68 2.85
C MET A 104 -17.09 18.64 2.70
N PRO A 105 -18.28 18.88 3.28
CA PRO A 105 -19.42 17.99 3.10
C PRO A 105 -19.82 18.00 1.62
N SER A 106 -19.39 17.00 0.87
CA SER A 106 -19.81 16.77 -0.52
C SER A 106 -21.15 16.06 -0.61
N LYS A 107 -21.64 15.49 0.50
CA LYS A 107 -22.94 14.85 0.58
C LYS A 107 -24.01 15.89 0.92
N PRO A 108 -25.18 15.83 0.25
CA PRO A 108 -26.30 16.71 0.56
C PRO A 108 -26.72 16.53 2.02
N LYS A 109 -27.12 17.65 2.63
CA LYS A 109 -27.72 17.68 3.96
C LYS A 109 -28.93 16.73 4.01
N ILE A 110 -28.97 15.84 4.99
CA ILE A 110 -30.08 14.90 5.17
C ILE A 110 -31.17 15.60 5.99
N TYR A 111 -32.38 15.63 5.46
CA TYR A 111 -33.56 16.18 6.13
C TYR A 111 -34.47 15.04 6.59
N ASN A 112 -35.08 15.21 7.76
CA ASN A 112 -36.10 14.30 8.23
C ASN A 112 -37.36 14.46 7.35
N LYS A 113 -37.81 13.38 6.71
CA LYS A 113 -38.94 13.42 5.76
C LYS A 113 -40.27 13.81 6.41
N VAL A 114 -40.40 13.64 7.74
CA VAL A 114 -41.65 13.87 8.47
C VAL A 114 -41.73 15.29 9.03
N THR A 115 -40.66 15.79 9.64
CA THR A 115 -40.62 17.11 10.28
C THR A 115 -40.01 18.20 9.40
N GLY A 116 -39.32 17.84 8.31
CA GLY A 116 -38.59 18.80 7.47
C GLY A 116 -37.32 19.37 8.13
N GLU A 117 -37.02 18.97 9.36
CA GLU A 117 -35.86 19.44 10.10
C GLU A 117 -34.57 18.75 9.65
N LEU A 118 -33.46 19.50 9.70
CA LEU A 118 -32.14 18.99 9.36
C LEU A 118 -31.68 17.96 10.41
N GLU A 119 -31.32 16.76 9.96
CA GLU A 119 -30.85 15.70 10.85
C GLU A 119 -29.38 15.94 11.25
N LYS A 120 -29.16 16.66 12.37
CA LYS A 120 -27.83 17.02 12.87
C LYS A 120 -27.18 15.85 13.64
N ARG A 121 -26.77 14.77 12.96
CA ARG A 121 -26.20 13.57 13.63
C ARG A 121 -24.81 13.78 14.26
N ARG A 122 -24.00 14.71 13.75
CA ARG A 122 -22.72 15.18 14.30
C ARG A 122 -22.28 16.43 13.54
N GLY A 123 -21.73 17.43 14.23
CA GLY A 123 -21.10 18.59 13.57
C GLY A 123 -19.84 18.16 12.83
N ASN A 124 -19.56 18.77 11.68
CA ASN A 124 -18.28 18.58 11.01
C ASN A 124 -17.15 19.13 11.89
N VAL A 125 -16.14 18.30 12.18
CA VAL A 125 -14.86 18.71 12.78
C VAL A 125 -13.91 19.28 11.70
N GLY A 126 -14.38 19.43 10.47
CA GLY A 126 -13.65 20.13 9.41
C GLY A 126 -13.63 21.62 9.72
N ASN A 127 -12.44 22.13 10.08
CA ASN A 127 -12.05 23.53 10.22
C ASN A 127 -13.21 24.47 10.52
N LEU A 128 -13.25 25.00 11.75
CA LEU A 128 -13.72 26.35 12.03
C LEU A 128 -13.55 27.20 10.75
N LEU A 129 -14.65 27.40 9.99
CA LEU A 129 -14.63 28.13 8.71
C LEU A 129 -14.04 29.54 8.89
N HIS A 130 -13.96 29.97 10.15
CA HIS A 130 -13.29 31.15 10.64
C HIS A 130 -12.46 30.76 11.86
N ALA A 131 -11.13 30.91 11.78
CA ALA A 131 -10.33 31.02 12.99
C ALA A 131 -10.86 32.22 13.81
N HIS A 132 -10.96 32.08 15.13
CA HIS A 132 -11.28 33.23 15.98
C HIS A 132 -10.22 34.29 15.77
N ARG A 133 -10.62 35.48 15.30
CA ARG A 133 -9.75 36.66 15.35
C ARG A 133 -9.70 37.11 16.80
N THR A 134 -8.54 37.02 17.41
CA THR A 134 -8.31 37.58 18.74
C THR A 134 -7.48 38.84 18.63
N VAL A 135 -7.66 39.76 19.57
CA VAL A 135 -6.93 41.04 19.60
C VAL A 135 -5.42 40.80 19.71
N GLU A 136 -4.99 39.72 20.37
CA GLU A 136 -3.57 39.35 20.44
C GLU A 136 -3.02 38.94 19.07
N GLY A 137 -3.82 38.29 18.23
CA GLY A 137 -3.44 37.93 16.86
C GLY A 137 -3.17 39.16 15.99
N ASP A 138 -4.00 40.20 16.13
CA ASP A 138 -3.85 41.47 15.43
C ASP A 138 -2.66 42.28 15.99
N MET A 139 -2.47 42.31 17.31
CA MET A 139 -1.36 43.01 17.98
C MET A 139 0.01 42.34 17.78
N LYS A 140 0.07 41.04 17.46
CA LYS A 140 1.33 40.31 17.18
C LYS A 140 2.14 40.93 16.05
N ALA A 141 1.49 41.63 15.11
CA ALA A 141 2.19 42.37 14.05
C ALA A 141 3.03 43.54 14.59
N LEU A 142 2.63 44.15 15.72
CA LEU A 142 3.33 45.28 16.34
C LEU A 142 4.62 44.83 17.04
N LEU A 143 4.63 43.64 17.67
CA LEU A 143 5.82 43.07 18.32
C LEU A 143 7.00 42.86 17.36
N ARG A 144 6.74 42.61 16.08
CA ARG A 144 7.79 42.45 15.05
C ARG A 144 8.53 43.75 14.73
N ARG A 145 8.03 44.91 15.19
CA ARG A 145 8.68 46.21 14.99
C ARG A 145 9.63 46.61 16.12
N ASN A 146 9.71 45.83 17.20
CA ASN A 146 10.75 46.04 18.19
C ASN A 146 12.10 45.65 17.59
N ARG A 147 12.77 46.65 17.01
CA ARG A 147 14.22 46.61 16.81
C ARG A 147 14.85 46.54 18.19
N TRP A 148 15.82 45.65 18.33
CA TRP A 148 16.71 45.62 19.47
C TRP A 148 17.62 46.85 19.31
N ASP A 149 17.47 47.82 20.20
CA ASP A 149 18.51 48.80 20.52
C ASP A 149 19.46 48.18 21.57
#